data_AF-A0A349TFN0-F1
#
_entry.id   AF-A0A349TFN0-F1
#
_cell.length_a   1.000
_cell.length_b   1.000
_cell.length_c   1.000
_cell.angle_alpha   90.00
_cell.angle_beta   90.00
_cell.angle_gamma   90.00
#
_symmetry.space_group_name_H-M   'P 1'
#
loop_
_entity.id
_entity.type
_entity.pdbx_description
1 polymer ?
#
loop_
_entity_poly.entity_id
_entity_poly.type
_entity_poly.pdbx_seq_one_letter_code
_entity_poly.pdbx_strand_id
1 'polypeptide(L)'
;MNQAHTISANADTVATRARDLAGSEDTSNALHQLVLAQLDDDQAQELVSIPLEGKSSMADHMVIASGRSTRQVGAMAHKLAEKIKQAGFGSVKIED
;
A
#
# COMPACT_ATOMS: atom_id res chain seq x y z
N MET A 1 2.34 15.20 53.99
CA MET A 1 2.51 13.99 53.17
C MET A 1 1.34 13.92 52.20
N ASN A 2 1.55 14.18 50.91
CA ASN A 2 0.84 13.49 49.82
C ASN A 2 1.42 13.94 48.48
N GLN A 3 2.20 13.05 47.88
CA GLN A 3 2.59 13.07 46.47
C GLN A 3 1.55 12.24 45.73
N ALA A 4 0.77 12.86 44.84
CA ALA A 4 -0.04 12.17 43.84
C ALA A 4 0.49 12.57 42.45
N HIS A 5 1.46 11.80 41.96
CA HIS A 5 1.88 11.86 40.55
C HIS A 5 0.96 10.92 39.76
N THR A 6 -0.06 11.48 39.13
CA THR A 6 -0.99 10.76 38.25
C THR A 6 -0.52 10.80 36.79
N ILE A 7 -0.06 9.64 36.30
CA ILE A 7 -0.42 8.99 35.02
C ILE A 7 -1.25 9.86 34.05
N SER A 8 -0.60 10.75 33.30
CA SER A 8 -1.25 11.50 32.20
C SER A 8 -0.57 11.28 30.83
N ALA A 9 0.55 10.54 30.77
CA ALA A 9 1.35 10.43 29.55
C ALA A 9 0.79 9.45 28.49
N ASN A 10 -0.18 8.60 28.83
CA ASN A 10 -0.63 7.52 27.93
C ASN A 10 -1.77 7.91 26.99
N ALA A 11 -2.61 8.89 27.35
CA ALA A 11 -3.81 9.23 26.57
C ALA A 11 -3.48 9.94 25.24
N ASP A 12 -2.54 10.89 25.27
CA ASP A 12 -2.13 11.65 24.09
C ASP A 12 -1.36 10.79 23.07
N THR A 13 -0.60 9.80 23.56
CA THR A 13 0.13 8.85 22.69
C THR A 13 -0.81 7.87 21.99
N VAL A 14 -1.89 7.44 22.64
CA VAL A 14 -2.90 6.55 22.03
C VAL A 14 -3.72 7.28 20.96
N ALA A 15 -4.10 8.53 21.23
CA ALA A 15 -4.85 9.36 20.27
C ALA A 15 -4.03 9.72 19.02
N THR A 16 -2.71 9.93 19.18
CA THR A 16 -1.79 10.20 18.06
C THR A 16 -1.60 8.95 17.20
N ARG A 17 -1.34 7.79 17.81
CA ARG A 17 -1.21 6.51 17.08
C ARG A 17 -2.45 6.13 16.30
N ALA A 18 -3.64 6.34 16.86
CA ALA A 18 -4.89 6.01 16.17
C ALA A 18 -5.10 6.84 14.88
N ARG A 19 -4.67 8.10 14.87
CA ARG A 19 -4.76 8.98 13.67
C ARG A 19 -3.73 8.60 12.62
N ASP A 20 -2.51 8.28 13.03
CA ASP A 20 -1.45 7.85 12.12
C ASP A 20 -1.80 6.50 11.44
N LEU A 21 -2.39 5.57 12.20
CA LEU A 21 -2.88 4.28 11.69
C LEU A 21 -4.01 4.47 10.68
N ALA A 22 -5.04 5.24 11.01
CA ALA A 22 -6.15 5.50 10.09
C ALA A 22 -5.69 6.16 8.78
N GLY A 23 -4.78 7.14 8.86
CA GLY A 23 -4.20 7.76 7.66
C GLY A 23 -3.36 6.78 6.83
N SER A 24 -2.67 5.84 7.48
CA SER A 24 -1.88 4.82 6.80
C SER A 24 -2.75 3.76 6.09
N GLU A 25 -3.87 3.35 6.70
CA GLU A 25 -4.84 2.41 6.12
C GLU A 25 -5.51 3.01 4.87
N ASP A 26 -5.92 4.27 4.95
CA ASP A 26 -6.50 5.00 3.81
C ASP A 26 -5.48 5.12 2.65
N THR A 27 -4.21 5.38 2.99
CA THR A 27 -3.13 5.48 2.00
C THR A 27 -2.84 4.13 1.33
N SER A 28 -2.77 3.04 2.11
CA SER A 28 -2.55 1.69 1.59
C SER A 28 -3.70 1.25 0.67
N ASN A 29 -4.94 1.52 1.07
CA ASN A 29 -6.12 1.24 0.25
C ASN A 29 -6.13 2.06 -1.05
N ALA A 30 -5.77 3.35 -0.99
CA ALA A 30 -5.68 4.20 -2.18
C ALA A 30 -4.62 3.70 -3.17
N LEU A 31 -3.44 3.29 -2.67
CA LEU A 31 -2.39 2.69 -3.51
C LEU A 31 -2.87 1.39 -4.14
N HIS A 32 -3.51 0.51 -3.36
CA HIS A 32 -4.04 -0.75 -3.86
C HIS A 32 -5.07 -0.55 -4.98
N GLN A 33 -6.03 0.37 -4.80
CA GLN A 33 -7.01 0.70 -5.83
C GLN A 33 -6.37 1.26 -7.11
N LEU A 34 -5.37 2.13 -6.96
CA LEU A 34 -4.61 2.66 -8.10
C LEU A 34 -3.92 1.55 -8.89
N VAL A 35 -3.30 0.59 -8.20
CA VAL A 35 -2.64 -0.56 -8.83
C VAL A 35 -3.65 -1.40 -9.61
N LEU A 36 -4.79 -1.75 -9.01
CA LEU A 36 -5.82 -2.55 -9.68
C LEU A 36 -6.39 -1.84 -10.91
N ALA A 37 -6.73 -0.54 -10.78
CA ALA A 37 -7.26 0.24 -11.88
C ALA A 37 -6.25 0.35 -13.03
N GLN A 38 -4.98 0.60 -12.72
CA GLN A 38 -3.94 0.73 -13.74
C GLN A 38 -3.68 -0.60 -14.49
N LEU A 39 -3.69 -1.73 -13.78
CA LEU A 39 -3.53 -3.05 -14.40
C LEU A 39 -4.73 -3.44 -15.28
N ASP A 40 -5.95 -3.05 -14.88
CA ASP A 40 -7.15 -3.23 -15.71
C ASP A 40 -7.12 -2.35 -16.97
N ASP A 41 -6.74 -1.07 -16.83
CA ASP A 41 -6.53 -0.15 -17.95
C ASP A 41 -5.51 -0.69 -18.97
N ASP A 42 -4.49 -1.40 -18.48
CA ASP A 42 -3.46 -2.04 -19.32
C ASP A 42 -3.84 -3.45 -19.81
N GLN A 43 -5.07 -3.89 -19.54
CA GLN A 43 -5.66 -5.15 -19.98
C GLN A 43 -4.87 -6.37 -19.50
N ALA A 44 -4.43 -6.31 -18.23
CA ALA A 44 -3.81 -7.45 -17.57
C ALA A 44 -4.81 -8.62 -17.44
N GLN A 45 -4.28 -9.84 -17.46
CA GLN A 45 -5.04 -11.08 -17.36
C GLN A 45 -4.85 -11.68 -15.97
N GLU A 46 -5.81 -12.48 -15.52
CA GLU A 46 -5.72 -13.21 -14.24
C GLU A 46 -5.36 -12.29 -13.06
N LEU A 47 -5.97 -11.09 -13.01
CA LEU A 47 -5.73 -10.12 -11.95
C LEU A 47 -6.30 -10.64 -10.62
N VAL A 48 -5.41 -10.94 -9.67
CA VAL A 48 -5.76 -11.44 -8.35
C VAL A 48 -5.11 -10.55 -7.29
N SER A 49 -5.90 -10.11 -6.32
CA SER A 49 -5.40 -9.42 -5.13
C SER A 49 -5.53 -10.33 -3.91
N ILE A 50 -4.44 -10.44 -3.15
CA ILE A 50 -4.31 -11.30 -1.97
C ILE A 50 -4.01 -10.40 -0.76
N PRO A 51 -4.94 -10.28 0.22
CA PRO A 51 -4.66 -9.58 1.46
C PRO A 51 -3.67 -10.39 2.30
N LEU A 52 -2.61 -9.75 2.77
CA LEU A 52 -1.53 -10.37 3.53
C LEU A 52 -1.65 -10.18 5.05
N GLU A 53 -2.69 -9.47 5.50
CA GLU A 53 -2.98 -9.32 6.93
C GLU A 53 -3.02 -10.70 7.62
N GLY A 54 -2.29 -10.81 8.73
CA GLY A 54 -2.13 -12.03 9.51
C GLY A 54 -1.30 -13.14 8.84
N LYS A 55 -0.74 -12.92 7.65
CA LYS A 55 0.05 -13.93 6.90
C LYS A 55 1.50 -13.53 6.72
N SER A 56 1.78 -12.26 6.47
CA SER A 56 3.13 -11.73 6.29
C SER A 56 3.21 -10.29 6.80
N SER A 57 4.36 -9.90 7.34
CA SER A 57 4.65 -8.52 7.74
C SER A 57 5.36 -7.72 6.64
N MET A 58 5.54 -8.30 5.45
CA MET A 58 6.29 -7.66 4.36
C MET A 58 5.50 -6.55 3.66
N ALA A 59 4.19 -6.73 3.49
CA ALA A 59 3.30 -5.80 2.81
C ALA A 59 1.85 -6.06 3.24
N ASP A 60 0.96 -5.12 2.96
CA ASP A 60 -0.47 -5.26 3.26
C ASP A 60 -1.18 -6.15 2.23
N HIS A 61 -0.83 -6.00 0.95
CA HIS A 61 -1.48 -6.66 -0.18
C HIS A 61 -0.45 -7.15 -1.19
N MET A 62 -0.74 -8.27 -1.84
CA MET A 62 -0.01 -8.77 -3.00
C MET A 62 -0.94 -8.84 -4.19
N VAL A 63 -0.56 -8.21 -5.30
CA VAL A 63 -1.31 -8.23 -6.55
C VAL A 63 -0.54 -9.05 -7.57
N ILE A 64 -1.20 -10.03 -8.17
CA ILE A 64 -0.66 -10.92 -9.22
C ILE A 64 -1.45 -10.64 -10.49
N ALA A 65 -0.74 -10.46 -11.61
CA ALA A 65 -1.35 -10.27 -12.91
C ALA A 65 -0.45 -10.80 -14.03
N SER A 66 -1.06 -11.21 -15.13
CA SER A 66 -0.40 -11.77 -16.31
C SER A 66 -0.50 -10.81 -17.51
N GLY A 67 0.56 -10.74 -18.32
CA GLY A 67 0.54 -10.05 -19.61
C GLY A 67 0.52 -11.04 -20.78
N ARG A 68 0.05 -10.62 -21.96
CA ARG A 68 -0.01 -11.48 -23.16
C ARG A 68 1.33 -11.61 -23.89
N SER A 69 2.33 -10.83 -23.49
CA SER A 69 3.70 -10.89 -24.00
C SER A 69 4.67 -10.26 -23.01
N THR A 70 5.95 -10.63 -23.06
CA THR A 70 7.02 -10.00 -22.26
C THR A 70 7.06 -8.48 -22.45
N ARG A 71 6.81 -8.00 -23.68
CA ARG A 71 6.73 -6.57 -23.98
C ARG A 71 5.57 -5.88 -23.22
N GLN A 72 4.41 -6.52 -23.16
CA GLN A 72 3.27 -5.99 -22.41
C GLN A 72 3.59 -5.96 -20.91
N VAL A 73 4.18 -7.02 -20.36
CA VAL A 73 4.57 -7.09 -18.94
C VAL A 73 5.51 -5.95 -18.58
N GLY A 74 6.59 -5.75 -19.36
CA GLY A 74 7.52 -4.65 -19.11
C GLY A 74 6.87 -3.27 -19.23
N ALA A 75 6.01 -3.06 -20.24
CA ALA A 75 5.29 -1.80 -20.41
C ALA A 75 4.34 -1.51 -19.23
N MET A 76 3.61 -2.52 -18.74
CA MET A 76 2.74 -2.41 -17.57
C MET A 76 3.56 -2.06 -16.31
N ALA A 77 4.66 -2.77 -16.06
CA ALA A 77 5.51 -2.52 -14.89
C ALA A 77 6.05 -1.07 -14.87
N HIS A 78 6.59 -0.59 -15.99
CA HIS A 78 7.10 0.77 -16.07
C HIS A 78 6.00 1.84 -15.99
N LYS A 79 4.88 1.64 -16.68
CA LYS A 79 3.75 2.58 -16.64
C LYS A 79 3.15 2.67 -15.24
N LEU A 80 3.00 1.53 -14.56
CA LEU A 80 2.52 1.47 -13.18
C LEU A 80 3.47 2.18 -12.22
N ALA A 81 4.78 1.95 -12.33
CA ALA A 81 5.78 2.63 -11.50
C ALA A 81 5.72 4.16 -11.65
N GLU A 82 5.60 4.66 -12.88
CA GLU A 82 5.44 6.09 -13.14
C GLU A 82 4.11 6.63 -12.58
N LYS A 83 3.02 5.88 -12.73
CA LYS A 83 1.70 6.27 -12.19
C LYS A 83 1.70 6.37 -10.67
N ILE A 84 2.30 5.39 -9.98
CA ILE A 84 2.45 5.38 -8.52
C ILE A 84 3.25 6.58 -8.04
N LYS A 85 4.37 6.88 -8.73
CA LYS A 85 5.20 8.05 -8.42
C LYS A 85 4.44 9.37 -8.62
N GLN A 86 3.72 9.51 -9.73
CA GLN A 86 2.91 10.70 -10.02
C GLN A 86 1.78 10.92 -9.02
N ALA A 87 1.22 9.84 -8.46
CA ALA A 87 0.20 9.90 -7.42
C ALA A 87 0.77 10.18 -6.02
N GLY A 88 2.08 10.36 -5.87
CA GLY A 88 2.72 10.76 -4.61
C GLY A 88 3.13 9.62 -3.69
N PHE A 89 3.01 8.36 -4.11
CA PHE A 89 3.36 7.19 -3.30
C PHE A 89 4.86 6.83 -3.34
N GLY A 90 5.67 7.58 -4.10
CA GLY A 90 7.12 7.41 -4.16
C GLY A 90 7.61 6.55 -5.31
N SER A 91 8.90 6.19 -5.28
CA SER A 91 9.55 5.40 -6.34
C SER A 91 9.36 3.90 -6.13
N VAL A 92 9.02 3.18 -7.20
CA VAL A 92 8.87 1.72 -7.22
C VAL A 92 10.16 1.07 -7.70
N LYS A 93 10.58 -0.02 -7.05
CA LYS A 93 11.67 -0.88 -7.51
C LYS A 93 11.12 -1.92 -8.49
N ILE A 94 11.72 -2.03 -9.67
CA ILE A 94 11.38 -3.03 -10.69
C ILE A 94 12.53 -4.03 -10.78
N GLU A 95 12.21 -5.33 -10.88
CA GLU A 95 13.15 -6.44 -11.05
C GLU A 95 12.68 -7.33 -12.22
N ASP A 96 13.61 -7.77 -13.07
CA ASP A 96 13.41 -8.54 -14.31
C ASP A 96 14.08 -9.93 -14.32
#